data_AF-A0A930E9C7-F1
#
_entry.id   AF-A0A930E9C7-F1
#
_cell.length_a   1.000
_cell.length_b   1.000
_cell.length_c   1.000
_cell.angle_alpha   90.00
_cell.angle_beta   90.00
_cell.angle_gamma   90.00
#
_symmetry.space_group_name_H-M   'P 1'
#
loop_
_entity.id
_entity.type
_entity.pdbx_description
1 polymer ?
#
loop_
_entity_poly.entity_id
_entity_poly.type
_entity_poly.pdbx_seq_one_letter_code
_entity_poly.pdbx_strand_id
1 'polypeptide(L)'
;MVLDKAELKNSILRKLRRQYGKTMEEAHEYEIYYAVSRATLDYVVEKWYNTKKTYAKKHAKQIYYFSAEFLMGRYLGNNLINLQMNEVIRETLSELGVDINKVEDQEIDTGLGNGGLGRLAACFLDSMATLKLPG
;
A
#
# COMPACT_ATOMS: atom_id res chain seq x y z
N MET A 1 -4.99 1.69 15.93
CA MET A 1 -5.96 1.73 14.81
C MET A 1 -6.67 0.41 14.88
N VAL A 2 -7.97 0.39 15.17
CA VAL A 2 -8.73 -0.87 15.13
C VAL A 2 -9.13 -1.03 13.67
N LEU A 3 -8.54 -2.03 13.01
CA LEU A 3 -8.86 -2.38 11.64
C LEU A 3 -10.12 -3.24 11.66
N ASP A 4 -11.21 -2.75 11.09
CA ASP A 4 -12.45 -3.51 10.97
C ASP A 4 -12.39 -4.40 9.72
N LYS A 5 -12.38 -5.72 9.96
CA LYS A 5 -12.38 -6.75 8.92
C LYS A 5 -13.60 -6.63 7.99
N ALA A 6 -14.78 -6.36 8.56
CA ALA A 6 -16.02 -6.23 7.79
C ALA A 6 -15.97 -4.98 6.89
N GLU A 7 -15.42 -3.88 7.39
CA GLU A 7 -15.20 -2.67 6.59
C GLU A 7 -14.22 -2.92 5.44
N LEU A 8 -13.09 -3.57 5.71
CA LEU A 8 -12.09 -3.90 4.69
C LEU A 8 -12.69 -4.79 3.60
N LYS A 9 -13.39 -5.87 3.98
CA LYS A 9 -14.09 -6.78 3.06
C LYS A 9 -15.06 -6.03 2.15
N ASN A 10 -15.92 -5.19 2.75
CA ASN A 10 -16.88 -4.38 2.00
C ASN A 10 -16.19 -3.37 1.07
N SER A 11 -15.05 -2.79 1.49
CA SER A 11 -14.28 -1.86 0.67
C SER A 11 -13.70 -2.55 -0.56
N ILE A 12 -13.13 -3.75 -0.40
CA ILE A 12 -12.59 -4.57 -1.51
C ILE A 12 -13.70 -4.90 -2.50
N LEU A 13 -14.80 -5.50 -2.04
CA LEU A 13 -15.95 -5.87 -2.89
C LEU A 13 -16.53 -4.67 -3.65
N ARG A 14 -16.68 -3.54 -2.95
CA ARG A 14 -17.16 -2.30 -3.54
C ARG A 14 -16.22 -1.77 -4.62
N LYS A 15 -14.90 -1.83 -4.40
CA LYS A 15 -13.90 -1.34 -5.38
C LYS A 15 -13.86 -2.24 -6.61
N LEU A 16 -13.88 -3.56 -6.42
CA LEU A 16 -13.96 -4.53 -7.51
C LEU A 16 -15.20 -4.27 -8.38
N ARG A 17 -16.37 -4.19 -7.75
CA ARG A 17 -17.64 -3.98 -8.45
C ARG A 17 -17.71 -2.61 -9.14
N ARG A 18 -17.19 -1.55 -8.51
CA ARG A 18 -17.20 -0.20 -9.09
C ARG A 18 -16.29 -0.09 -10.32
N GLN A 19 -15.16 -0.78 -10.32
CA GLN A 19 -14.18 -0.63 -11.38
C GLN A 19 -14.39 -1.62 -12.53
N TYR A 20 -14.78 -2.86 -12.21
CA TYR A 20 -14.85 -3.94 -13.19
C TYR A 20 -16.27 -4.48 -13.39
N GLY A 21 -17.23 -4.11 -12.53
CA GLY A 21 -18.61 -4.62 -12.63
C GLY A 21 -18.78 -6.10 -12.25
N LYS A 22 -17.75 -6.73 -11.68
CA LYS A 22 -17.65 -8.17 -11.43
C LYS A 22 -17.78 -8.52 -9.94
N THR A 23 -18.19 -9.76 -9.67
CA THR A 23 -18.05 -10.39 -8.34
C THR A 23 -16.66 -11.01 -8.15
N MET A 24 -16.37 -11.53 -6.96
CA MET A 24 -15.07 -12.19 -6.68
C MET A 24 -14.88 -13.45 -7.53
N GLU A 25 -15.96 -14.15 -7.84
CA GLU A 25 -15.98 -15.40 -8.61
C GLU A 25 -15.71 -15.17 -10.10
N GLU A 26 -16.07 -13.99 -10.62
CA GLU A 26 -15.92 -13.60 -12.03
C GLU A 26 -14.61 -12.86 -12.31
N ALA A 27 -13.96 -12.34 -11.26
CA ALA A 27 -12.81 -11.48 -11.38
C ALA A 27 -11.52 -12.25 -11.68
N HIS A 28 -10.69 -11.69 -12.56
CA HIS A 28 -9.33 -12.16 -12.79
C HIS A 28 -8.43 -11.78 -11.60
N GLU A 29 -7.34 -12.53 -11.41
CA GLU A 29 -6.41 -12.33 -10.30
C GLU A 29 -5.89 -10.87 -10.22
N TYR A 30 -5.56 -10.26 -11.37
CA TYR A 30 -5.11 -8.85 -11.42
C TYR A 30 -6.20 -7.84 -11.02
N GLU A 31 -7.48 -8.14 -11.28
CA GLU A 31 -8.61 -7.27 -10.91
C GLU A 31 -8.83 -7.32 -9.39
N ILE A 32 -8.68 -8.52 -8.80
CA ILE A 32 -8.71 -8.72 -7.35
C ILE A 32 -7.54 -7.98 -6.71
N TYR A 33 -6.31 -8.14 -7.23
CA TYR A 33 -5.14 -7.41 -6.76
C TYR A 33 -5.36 -5.90 -6.78
N TYR A 34 -5.93 -5.37 -7.85
CA TYR A 34 -6.21 -3.95 -7.94
C TYR A 34 -7.23 -3.50 -6.90
N ALA A 35 -8.31 -4.26 -6.71
CA ALA A 35 -9.33 -3.96 -5.70
C ALA A 35 -8.74 -3.96 -4.28
N VAL A 36 -7.91 -4.96 -3.95
CA VAL A 36 -7.20 -5.07 -2.66
C VAL A 36 -6.24 -3.89 -2.48
N SER A 37 -5.40 -3.61 -3.47
CA SER A 37 -4.42 -2.52 -3.43
C SER A 37 -5.10 -1.17 -3.22
N ARG A 38 -6.23 -0.92 -3.90
CA ARG A 38 -7.01 0.30 -3.72
C ARG A 38 -7.71 0.36 -2.37
N ALA A 39 -8.11 -0.75 -1.78
CA ALA A 39 -8.66 -0.77 -0.43
C ALA A 39 -7.59 -0.43 0.61
N THR A 40 -6.40 -1.03 0.49
CA THR A 40 -5.24 -0.72 1.34
C THR A 40 -4.81 0.75 1.20
N LEU A 41 -4.82 1.29 -0.02
CA LEU A 41 -4.43 2.67 -0.31
C LEU A 41 -5.27 3.71 0.42
N ASP A 42 -6.56 3.46 0.68
CA ASP A 42 -7.43 4.40 1.42
C ASP A 42 -6.85 4.73 2.80
N TYR A 43 -6.29 3.72 3.51
CA TYR A 43 -5.65 3.90 4.81
C TYR A 43 -4.33 4.68 4.72
N VAL A 44 -3.55 4.45 3.65
CA VAL A 44 -2.29 5.17 3.41
C VAL A 44 -2.55 6.64 3.13
N VAL A 45 -3.52 6.94 2.25
CA VAL A 45 -3.85 8.31 1.83
C VAL A 45 -4.33 9.15 3.01
N GLU A 46 -5.14 8.59 3.90
CA GLU A 46 -5.60 9.31 5.10
C GLU A 46 -4.42 9.67 6.03
N LYS A 47 -3.50 8.73 6.26
CA LYS A 47 -2.27 9.00 7.04
C LYS A 47 -1.38 10.05 6.37
N TRP A 48 -1.24 9.98 5.06
CA TRP A 48 -0.45 10.92 4.27
C TRP A 48 -1.04 12.33 4.33
N TYR A 49 -2.35 12.46 4.18
CA TYR A 49 -3.07 13.73 4.31
C TYR A 49 -2.83 14.38 5.69
N ASN A 50 -3.00 13.61 6.76
CA ASN A 50 -2.77 14.10 8.13
C ASN A 50 -1.31 14.47 8.40
N THR A 51 -0.36 13.74 7.82
CA THR A 51 1.07 14.03 7.92
C THR A 51 1.39 15.38 7.25
N LYS A 52 0.92 15.60 6.02
CA LYS A 52 1.08 16.87 5.31
C LYS A 52 0.50 18.06 6.08
N LYS A 53 -0.73 17.90 6.60
CA LYS A 53 -1.38 18.92 7.42
C LYS A 53 -0.57 19.25 8.67
N THR A 54 0.02 18.24 9.30
CA THR A 54 0.87 18.41 10.49
C THR A 54 2.16 19.16 10.17
N TYR A 55 2.84 18.81 9.08
CA TYR A 55 4.06 19.49 8.65
C TYR A 55 3.81 20.96 8.32
N ALA A 56 2.73 21.26 7.59
CA ALA A 56 2.32 22.62 7.27
C ALA A 56 1.99 23.43 8.53
N LYS A 57 1.17 22.90 9.43
CA LYS A 57 0.78 23.57 10.69
C LYS A 57 1.99 23.89 11.58
N LYS A 58 2.99 23.01 11.61
CA LYS A 58 4.19 23.16 12.44
C LYS A 58 5.31 23.95 11.76
N HIS A 59 5.16 24.33 10.50
CA HIS A 59 6.24 24.90 9.68
C HIS A 59 7.54 24.07 9.79
N ALA A 60 7.39 22.74 9.73
CA ALA A 60 8.51 21.83 9.93
C ALA A 60 9.56 22.01 8.83
N LYS A 61 10.84 22.09 9.20
CA LYS A 61 11.96 22.03 8.24
C LYS A 61 11.90 20.69 7.51
N GLN A 62 11.90 20.69 6.18
CA GLN A 62 11.77 19.48 5.37
C GLN A 62 13.12 19.04 4.77
N ILE A 63 13.28 17.73 4.65
CA ILE A 63 14.39 17.07 3.97
C ILE A 63 13.94 16.74 2.55
N TYR A 64 14.79 16.99 1.56
CA TYR A 64 14.52 16.59 0.18
C TYR A 64 15.67 15.72 -0.30
N TYR A 65 15.38 14.45 -0.58
CA TYR A 65 16.37 13.49 -1.05
C TYR A 65 16.34 13.40 -2.58
N PHE A 66 17.40 13.86 -3.22
CA PHE A 66 17.56 13.77 -4.68
C PHE A 66 18.37 12.54 -5.04
N SER A 67 17.79 11.66 -5.86
CA SER A 67 18.45 10.48 -6.42
C SER A 67 18.02 10.30 -7.88
N ALA A 68 18.93 9.77 -8.69
CA ALA A 68 18.63 9.37 -10.06
C ALA A 68 17.83 8.06 -10.14
N GLU A 69 17.84 7.26 -9.07
CA GLU A 69 17.23 5.94 -9.01
C GLU A 69 16.49 5.72 -7.68
N PHE A 70 15.38 4.98 -7.73
CA PHE A 70 14.63 4.50 -6.57
C PHE A 70 14.12 3.07 -6.82
N LEU A 71 14.79 2.07 -6.23
CA LEU A 71 14.39 0.67 -6.39
C LEU A 71 13.42 0.27 -5.26
N MET A 72 12.16 0.67 -5.43
CA MET A 72 11.10 0.48 -4.43
C MET A 72 10.71 -0.99 -4.24
N GLY A 73 10.64 -1.75 -5.32
CA GLY A 73 10.06 -3.10 -5.32
C GLY A 73 8.53 -3.06 -5.35
N ARG A 74 7.92 -4.17 -4.91
CA ARG A 74 6.47 -4.31 -4.72
C ARG A 74 5.99 -3.53 -3.50
N TYR A 75 4.90 -2.77 -3.63
CA TYR A 75 4.38 -1.87 -2.61
C TYR A 75 3.33 -2.50 -1.69
N LEU A 76 2.48 -3.39 -2.19
CA LEU A 76 1.32 -3.90 -1.45
C LEU A 76 1.75 -4.57 -0.15
N GLY A 77 2.67 -5.53 -0.22
CA GLY A 77 3.17 -6.24 0.96
C GLY A 77 3.83 -5.28 1.97
N ASN A 78 4.63 -4.32 1.50
CA ASN A 78 5.28 -3.35 2.39
C ASN A 78 4.25 -2.44 3.07
N ASN A 79 3.22 -2.00 2.35
CA ASN A 79 2.12 -1.21 2.92
C ASN A 79 1.34 -2.01 3.97
N LEU A 80 1.05 -3.29 3.70
CA LEU A 80 0.34 -4.15 4.65
C LEU A 80 1.14 -4.34 5.95
N ILE A 81 2.45 -4.53 5.85
CA ILE A 81 3.36 -4.61 7.01
C ILE A 81 3.36 -3.29 7.79
N ASN A 82 3.60 -2.16 7.12
CA ASN A 82 3.72 -0.85 7.77
C ASN A 82 2.39 -0.34 8.35
N LEU A 83 1.25 -0.80 7.82
CA LEU A 83 -0.08 -0.56 8.38
C LEU A 83 -0.48 -1.58 9.46
N GLN A 84 0.34 -2.62 9.67
CA GLN A 84 0.06 -3.75 10.58
C GLN A 84 -1.25 -4.48 10.23
N MET A 85 -1.51 -4.67 8.93
CA MET A 85 -2.74 -5.23 8.36
C MET A 85 -2.63 -6.71 7.97
N ASN A 86 -1.45 -7.33 8.10
CA ASN A 86 -1.16 -8.67 7.56
C ASN A 86 -2.17 -9.75 7.98
N GLU A 87 -2.53 -9.81 9.26
CA GLU A 87 -3.50 -10.82 9.75
C GLU A 87 -4.91 -10.53 9.24
N VAL A 88 -5.35 -9.27 9.34
CA VAL A 88 -6.70 -8.86 8.95
C VAL A 88 -6.93 -9.08 7.45
N ILE A 89 -5.96 -8.73 6.59
CA ILE A 89 -6.10 -8.94 5.15
C ILE A 89 -6.08 -10.43 4.79
N ARG A 90 -5.24 -11.24 5.46
CA ARG A 90 -5.16 -12.69 5.24
C ARG A 90 -6.49 -13.36 5.58
N GLU A 91 -7.07 -13.04 6.74
CA GLU A 91 -8.39 -13.55 7.12
C GLU A 91 -9.48 -13.08 6.15
N THR A 92 -9.47 -11.79 5.78
CA THR A 92 -10.47 -11.21 4.86
C THR A 92 -10.47 -11.92 3.51
N LEU A 93 -9.30 -12.12 2.92
CA LEU A 93 -9.16 -12.76 1.62
C LEU A 93 -9.48 -14.26 1.70
N SER A 94 -9.10 -14.93 2.79
CA SER A 94 -9.47 -16.32 3.04
C SER A 94 -10.99 -16.51 3.07
N GLU A 95 -11.73 -15.62 3.73
CA GLU A 95 -13.21 -15.63 3.71
C GLU A 95 -13.82 -15.35 2.33
N LEU A 96 -13.05 -14.74 1.42
CA LEU A 96 -13.45 -14.49 0.04
C LEU A 96 -12.92 -15.58 -0.92
N GLY A 97 -12.28 -16.64 -0.40
CA GLY A 97 -11.72 -17.72 -1.21
C GLY A 97 -10.46 -17.33 -2.00
N VAL A 98 -9.76 -16.26 -1.59
CA VAL A 98 -8.59 -15.72 -2.28
C VAL A 98 -7.31 -15.96 -1.48
N ASP A 99 -6.26 -16.45 -2.14
CA ASP A 99 -4.92 -16.54 -1.59
C ASP A 99 -4.20 -15.18 -1.72
N ILE A 100 -3.73 -14.64 -0.59
CA ILE A 100 -2.95 -13.39 -0.54
C ILE A 100 -1.68 -13.47 -1.39
N ASN A 101 -1.01 -14.64 -1.44
CA ASN A 101 0.24 -14.76 -2.20
C ASN A 101 -0.02 -14.54 -3.71
N LYS A 102 -1.11 -15.13 -4.22
CA LYS A 102 -1.53 -14.91 -5.61
C LYS A 102 -1.84 -13.46 -5.92
N VAL A 103 -2.41 -12.73 -4.95
CA VAL A 103 -2.68 -11.29 -5.06
C VAL A 103 -1.37 -10.50 -5.12
N GLU A 104 -0.42 -10.77 -4.23
CA GLU A 104 0.88 -10.09 -4.21
C GLU A 104 1.74 -10.40 -5.45
N ASP A 105 1.56 -11.57 -6.07
CA ASP A 105 2.26 -11.96 -7.29
C ASP A 105 1.75 -11.26 -8.56
N GLN A 106 0.56 -10.63 -8.51
CA GLN A 106 0.09 -9.77 -9.60
C GLN A 106 0.77 -8.40 -9.63
N GLU A 107 1.48 -8.03 -8.55
CA GLU A 107 2.14 -6.72 -8.48
C GLU A 107 3.42 -6.70 -9.31
N ILE A 108 3.44 -5.82 -10.30
CA ILE A 108 4.60 -5.59 -11.17
C ILE A 108 5.53 -4.57 -10.50
N ASP A 109 6.82 -4.90 -10.40
CA ASP A 109 7.83 -3.94 -9.95
C ASP A 109 7.95 -2.78 -10.96
N THR A 110 7.93 -1.55 -10.45
CA THR A 110 8.00 -0.32 -11.24
C THR A 110 9.35 -0.06 -11.91
N GLY A 111 10.42 -0.78 -11.54
CA GLY A 111 11.71 -0.73 -12.25
C GLY A 111 12.38 0.65 -12.24
N LEU A 112 12.13 1.48 -11.22
CA LEU A 112 12.61 2.86 -11.11
C LEU A 112 14.09 2.98 -10.67
N GLY A 113 14.83 1.88 -10.67
CA GLY A 113 16.24 1.79 -10.33
C GLY A 113 16.80 0.41 -10.70
N ASN A 114 18.11 0.26 -10.72
CA ASN A 114 18.75 -0.98 -11.21
C ASN A 114 19.62 -1.68 -10.17
N GLY A 115 20.04 -0.97 -9.12
CA GLY A 115 21.01 -1.52 -8.18
C GLY A 115 21.02 -0.90 -6.79
N GLY A 116 22.18 -1.02 -6.12
CA GLY A 116 22.35 -0.63 -4.71
C GLY A 116 22.07 0.84 -4.42
N LEU A 117 22.35 1.74 -5.38
CA LEU A 117 22.03 3.17 -5.24
C LEU A 117 20.52 3.38 -5.09
N GLY A 118 19.74 2.83 -6.03
CA GLY A 118 18.28 2.91 -5.98
C GLY A 118 17.70 2.24 -4.75
N ARG A 119 18.28 1.11 -4.30
CA ARG A 119 17.79 0.42 -3.09
C ARG A 119 18.11 1.19 -1.82
N LEU A 120 19.28 1.81 -1.73
CA LEU A 120 19.65 2.68 -0.61
C LEU A 120 18.69 3.86 -0.51
N ALA A 121 18.39 4.52 -1.64
CA ALA A 121 17.42 5.62 -1.69
C ALA A 121 16.04 5.18 -1.20
N ALA A 122 15.54 4.03 -1.65
CA ALA A 122 14.27 3.47 -1.21
C ALA A 122 14.25 3.15 0.31
N CYS A 123 15.33 2.54 0.84
CA CYS A 123 15.46 2.25 2.26
C CYS A 123 15.54 3.53 3.12
N PHE A 124 16.12 4.61 2.60
CA PHE A 124 16.11 5.91 3.27
C PHE A 124 14.71 6.51 3.35
N LEU A 125 13.88 6.40 2.30
CA LEU A 125 12.49 6.85 2.35
C LEU A 125 11.70 6.12 3.45
N ASP A 126 11.83 4.79 3.53
CA ASP A 126 11.17 3.97 4.55
C ASP A 126 11.66 4.30 5.98
N SER A 127 12.98 4.50 6.14
CA SER A 127 13.58 4.88 7.42
C SER A 127 13.13 6.27 7.87
N MET A 128 13.07 7.25 6.97
CA MET A 128 12.58 8.60 7.28
C MET A 128 11.12 8.57 7.76
N ALA A 129 10.26 7.81 7.08
CA ALA A 129 8.87 7.64 7.48
C ALA A 129 8.76 7.00 8.89
N THR A 130 9.54 5.94 9.14
CA THR A 130 9.56 5.21 10.41
C THR A 130 10.06 6.08 11.57
N LEU A 131 11.11 6.86 11.35
CA LEU A 131 11.68 7.80 12.33
C LEU A 131 10.87 9.10 12.45
N LYS A 132 9.77 9.23 11.71
CA LYS A 132 8.88 10.41 11.70
C LYS A 132 9.59 11.70 11.31
N LEU A 133 10.61 11.58 10.46
CA LEU A 133 11.34 12.72 9.92
C LEU A 133 10.49 13.38 8.81
N PRO A 134 10.42 14.71 8.77
CA PRO A 134 9.76 15.45 7.69
C PRO A 134 10.60 15.39 6.42
N GLY A 135 10.40 14.35 5.61
CA GLY A 135 11.01 14.14 4.30
C GLY A 135 9.99 14.00 3.18
#